data_AF-A0AA96MG39-F1
#
_entry.id   AF-A0AA96MG39-F1
#
_cell.length_a   1.000
_cell.length_b   1.000
_cell.length_c   1.000
_cell.angle_alpha   90.00
_cell.angle_beta   90.00
_cell.angle_gamma   90.00
#
_symmetry.space_group_name_H-M   'P 1'
#
loop_
_entity.id
_entity.type
_entity.pdbx_description
1 polymer ?
#
loop_
_entity_poly.entity_id
_entity_poly.type
_entity_poly.pdbx_seq_one_letter_code
_entity_poly.pdbx_strand_id
1 'polypeptide(L)'
;MIYILIVLYAMLMGAAAILKSSKLGIPLTAANLLGSLALLCTLLYPLLLPFGLIMLLGCALCNGYVLQGFIRVPHVAVRCVISLAIYTGYFL
;
A
#
# COMPACT_ATOMS: atom_id res chain seq x y z
N MET A 1 17.25 -7.68 -4.25
CA MET A 1 17.00 -6.78 -3.09
C MET A 1 15.60 -6.16 -3.14
N ILE A 2 15.10 -5.76 -4.31
CA ILE A 2 13.76 -5.13 -4.46
C ILE A 2 12.60 -6.01 -3.95
N TYR A 3 12.66 -7.33 -4.13
CA TYR A 3 11.64 -8.25 -3.62
C TYR A 3 11.49 -8.22 -2.10
N ILE A 4 12.58 -8.03 -1.36
CA ILE A 4 12.54 -7.88 0.10
C ILE A 4 11.81 -6.59 0.49
N LEU A 5 12.08 -5.50 -0.24
CA LEU A 5 11.37 -4.23 -0.06
C LEU A 5 9.88 -4.35 -0.36
N ILE A 6 9.50 -5.07 -1.42
CA ILE A 6 8.09 -5.34 -1.78
C ILE A 6 7.39 -6.11 -0.66
N VAL A 7 8.00 -7.19 -0.18
CA VAL A 7 7.44 -8.01 0.91
C VAL A 7 7.33 -7.20 2.20
N LEU A 8 8.37 -6.47 2.57
CA LEU A 8 8.37 -5.63 3.76
C LEU A 8 7.28 -4.55 3.68
N TYR A 9 7.16 -3.88 2.53
CA TYR A 9 6.15 -2.87 2.29
C TYR A 9 4.73 -3.44 2.38
N ALA A 10 4.48 -4.58 1.73
CA ALA A 10 3.20 -5.28 1.79
C ALA A 10 2.84 -5.69 3.23
N MET A 11 3.79 -6.26 3.98
CA MET A 11 3.57 -6.63 5.38
C MET A 11 3.27 -5.41 6.25
N LEU A 12 4.01 -4.30 6.07
CA LEU A 12 3.80 -3.08 6.83
C LEU A 12 2.38 -2.51 6.59
N MET A 13 1.92 -2.54 5.33
CA MET A 13 0.60 -2.02 4.97
C MET A 13 -0.54 -2.91 5.43
N GLY A 14 -0.39 -4.23 5.29
CA GLY A 14 -1.34 -5.20 5.84
C GLY A 14 -1.45 -5.09 7.35
N ALA A 15 -0.31 -5.05 8.06
CA ALA A 15 -0.29 -4.91 9.51
C ALA A 15 -0.92 -3.59 9.98
N ALA A 16 -0.59 -2.48 9.32
CA ALA A 16 -1.18 -1.17 9.64
C ALA A 16 -2.71 -1.16 9.44
N ALA A 17 -3.21 -1.85 8.42
CA ALA A 17 -4.65 -1.99 8.17
C ALA A 17 -5.33 -2.77 9.29
N ILE A 18 -4.75 -3.90 9.72
CA ILE A 18 -5.28 -4.73 10.82
C ILE A 18 -5.29 -3.94 12.13
N LEU A 19 -4.18 -3.28 12.47
CA LEU A 19 -4.02 -2.47 13.68
C LEU A 19 -5.02 -1.29 13.76
N LYS A 20 -5.44 -0.74 12.62
CA LYS A 20 -6.36 0.40 12.54
C LYS A 20 -7.76 0.01 12.03
N SER A 21 -8.05 -1.29 11.95
CA SER A 21 -9.29 -1.83 11.37
C SER A 21 -10.55 -1.27 12.02
N SER A 22 -10.55 -1.10 13.35
CA SER A 22 -11.68 -0.54 14.10
C SER A 22 -12.01 0.91 13.75
N LYS A 23 -11.04 1.69 13.23
CA LYS A 23 -11.22 3.09 12.84
C LYS A 23 -11.40 3.30 11.34
N LEU A 24 -10.78 2.45 10.52
CA LEU A 24 -10.83 2.53 9.06
C LEU A 24 -12.15 2.01 8.47
N GLY A 25 -12.82 1.11 9.20
CA GLY A 25 -13.96 0.38 8.70
C GLY A 25 -13.55 -0.83 7.86
N ILE A 26 -14.49 -1.77 7.74
CA ILE A 26 -14.32 -3.03 7.01
C ILE A 26 -13.89 -2.82 5.53
N PRO A 27 -14.51 -1.91 4.74
CA PRO A 27 -14.20 -1.83 3.31
C PRO A 27 -12.77 -1.33 3.04
N LEU A 28 -12.30 -0.30 3.77
CA LEU A 28 -10.94 0.21 3.62
C LEU A 28 -9.90 -0.81 4.10
N THR A 29 -10.19 -1.52 5.19
CA THR A 29 -9.30 -2.56 5.71
C THR A 29 -9.15 -3.70 4.71
N ALA A 30 -10.26 -4.16 4.12
CA ALA A 30 -10.26 -5.18 3.08
C ALA A 30 -9.50 -4.71 1.83
N ALA A 31 -9.72 -3.47 1.38
CA ALA A 31 -9.01 -2.91 0.22
C ALA A 31 -7.49 -2.83 0.45
N ASN A 32 -7.06 -2.41 1.65
CA ASN A 32 -5.64 -2.35 2.01
C ASN A 32 -5.00 -3.75 2.05
N LEU A 33 -5.72 -4.74 2.61
CA LEU A 33 -5.29 -6.13 2.63
C LEU A 33 -5.19 -6.70 1.22
N LEU A 34 -6.19 -6.45 0.36
CA LEU A 34 -6.17 -6.86 -1.04
C LEU A 34 -5.00 -6.21 -1.80
N GLY A 35 -4.74 -4.92 -1.62
CA GLY A 35 -3.59 -4.25 -2.23
C GLY A 35 -2.24 -4.81 -1.75
N SER A 36 -2.14 -5.15 -0.46
CA SER A 36 -0.95 -5.78 0.11
C SER A 36 -0.75 -7.21 -0.41
N LEU A 37 -1.84 -7.95 -0.57
CA LEU A 37 -1.82 -9.32 -1.09
C LEU A 37 -1.51 -9.33 -2.59
N ALA A 38 -2.03 -8.37 -3.36
CA ALA A 38 -1.67 -8.15 -4.76
C ALA A 38 -0.16 -7.87 -4.91
N LEU A 39 0.42 -7.05 -4.01
CA LEU A 39 1.86 -6.83 -3.95
C LEU A 39 2.65 -8.10 -3.61
N LEU A 40 2.18 -8.93 -2.68
CA LEU A 40 2.83 -10.23 -2.41
C LEU A 40 2.77 -11.16 -3.63
N CYS A 41 1.65 -11.18 -4.34
CA CYS A 41 1.48 -11.96 -5.57
C CYS A 41 2.37 -11.49 -6.73
N THR A 42 3.01 -10.31 -6.64
CA THR A 42 3.97 -9.87 -7.66
C THR A 42 5.19 -10.77 -7.81
N LEU A 43 5.50 -11.58 -6.79
CA LEU A 43 6.52 -12.63 -6.89
C LEU A 43 6.20 -13.68 -7.96
N LEU A 44 4.91 -13.93 -8.17
CA LEU A 44 4.41 -14.92 -9.13
C LEU A 44 3.96 -14.25 -10.44
N TYR A 45 3.37 -13.05 -10.35
CA TYR A 45 2.80 -12.33 -11.48
C TYR A 45 3.25 -10.85 -11.50
N PRO A 46 4.25 -10.50 -12.33
CA PRO A 46 4.80 -9.14 -12.41
C PRO A 46 3.75 -8.05 -12.66
N LEU A 47 2.72 -8.38 -13.45
CA LEU A 47 1.66 -7.47 -13.85
C LEU A 47 0.81 -6.96 -12.68
N LEU A 48 0.79 -7.66 -11.55
CA LEU A 48 0.04 -7.22 -10.36
C LEU A 48 0.71 -6.07 -9.62
N LEU A 49 1.96 -5.74 -9.94
CA LEU A 49 2.74 -4.73 -9.23
C LEU A 49 2.13 -3.33 -9.36
N PRO A 50 1.86 -2.81 -10.58
CA PRO A 50 1.19 -1.52 -10.71
C PRO A 50 -0.20 -1.52 -10.08
N PHE A 51 -0.96 -2.62 -10.18
CA PHE A 51 -2.29 -2.74 -9.57
C PHE A 51 -2.23 -2.63 -8.04
N GLY A 52 -1.33 -3.39 -7.39
CA GLY A 52 -1.16 -3.35 -5.94
C GLY A 52 -0.70 -1.98 -5.44
N LEU A 53 0.23 -1.34 -6.15
CA LEU A 53 0.71 0.00 -5.81
C LEU A 53 -0.39 1.06 -5.92
N ILE A 54 -1.15 1.08 -7.03
CA ILE A 54 -2.26 2.04 -7.23
C ILE A 54 -3.33 1.84 -6.15
N MET A 55 -3.71 0.59 -5.88
CA MET A 55 -4.72 0.26 -4.87
C MET A 55 -4.30 0.71 -3.48
N LEU A 56 -3.04 0.47 -3.08
CA LEU A 56 -2.52 0.93 -1.80
C LEU A 56 -2.38 2.46 -1.71
N LEU A 57 -2.08 3.13 -2.83
CA LEU A 57 -2.01 4.59 -2.88
C LEU A 57 -3.40 5.21 -2.65
N GLY A 58 -4.42 4.68 -3.33
CA GLY A 58 -5.81 5.05 -3.13
C GLY A 58 -6.26 4.79 -1.69
N CYS A 59 -5.91 3.63 -1.14
CA CYS A 59 -6.18 3.33 0.26
C CYS A 59 -5.47 4.32 1.20
N ALA A 60 -4.23 4.74 0.93
CA ALA A 60 -3.52 5.69 1.78
C ALA A 60 -4.22 7.07 1.84
N LEU A 61 -4.81 7.53 0.72
CA LEU A 61 -5.62 8.75 0.68
C LEU A 61 -6.88 8.61 1.54
N CYS A 62 -7.65 7.54 1.32
CA CYS A 62 -8.87 7.26 2.06
C CYS A 62 -8.59 7.06 3.55
N ASN A 63 -7.53 6.32 3.90
CA ASN A 63 -7.10 6.08 5.28
C ASN A 63 -6.73 7.39 5.97
N GLY A 64 -6.00 8.30 5.28
CA GLY A 64 -5.66 9.61 5.82
C GLY A 64 -6.89 10.44 6.13
N TYR A 65 -7.85 10.48 5.20
CA TYR A 65 -9.11 11.18 5.37
C TYR A 65 -9.94 10.61 6.54
N VAL A 66 -10.09 9.28 6.63
CA VAL A 66 -10.90 8.63 7.68
C VAL A 66 -10.25 8.74 9.06
N LEU A 67 -8.92 8.62 9.17
CA LEU A 67 -8.25 8.61 10.47
C LEU A 67 -8.01 10.01 11.04
N GLN A 68 -7.85 11.03 10.20
CA GLN A 68 -7.46 12.38 10.65
C GLN A 68 -8.47 13.46 10.24
N GLY A 69 -9.43 13.17 9.37
CA GLY A 69 -10.37 14.15 8.80
C GLY A 69 -9.75 15.03 7.71
N PHE A 70 -8.43 14.97 7.52
CA PHE A 70 -7.69 15.72 6.50
C PHE A 70 -6.53 14.89 5.94
N ILE A 71 -6.21 15.11 4.68
CA ILE A 71 -5.12 14.41 4.00
C ILE A 71 -3.80 15.12 4.32
N ARG A 72 -2.93 14.47 5.11
CA ARG A 72 -1.56 14.95 5.30
C ARG A 72 -0.74 14.71 4.04
N VAL A 73 -0.58 15.76 3.24
CA VAL A 73 0.26 15.81 2.04
C VAL A 73 1.63 15.16 2.23
N PRO A 74 2.40 15.39 3.33
CA PRO A 74 3.71 14.73 3.48
C PRO A 74 3.62 13.21 3.60
N HIS A 75 2.58 12.67 4.25
CA HIS A 75 2.40 11.22 4.37
C HIS A 75 2.09 10.58 3.01
N VAL A 76 1.26 11.23 2.20
CA VAL A 76 0.94 10.77 0.84
C VAL A 76 2.16 10.89 -0.07
N ALA A 77 2.93 11.98 0.03
CA ALA A 77 4.15 12.17 -0.72
C ALA A 77 5.17 11.05 -0.44
N VAL A 78 5.39 10.69 0.82
CA VAL A 78 6.27 9.57 1.20
C VAL A 78 5.77 8.25 0.59
N ARG A 79 4.46 7.99 0.63
CA ARG A 79 3.85 6.81 0.00
C ARG A 79 4.08 6.78 -1.52
N CYS A 80 3.93 7.92 -2.20
CA CYS A 80 4.21 8.03 -3.63
C CYS A 80 5.68 7.75 -3.95
N VAL A 81 6.61 8.33 -3.19
CA VAL A 81 8.05 8.13 -3.40
C VAL A 81 8.44 6.67 -3.19
N ILE A 82 7.92 6.02 -2.13
CA ILE A 82 8.18 4.59 -1.88
C ILE A 82 7.60 3.72 -3.01
N SER A 83 6.35 3.97 -3.42
CA SER A 83 5.73 3.23 -4.53
C SER A 83 6.50 3.41 -5.83
N LEU A 84 6.98 4.62 -6.12
CA LEU A 84 7.78 4.91 -7.32
C LEU A 84 9.16 4.23 -7.26
N ALA A 85 9.81 4.23 -6.09
CA ALA A 85 11.08 3.55 -5.88
C ALA A 85 10.94 2.02 -6.05
N ILE A 86 9.84 1.45 -5.56
CA ILE A 86 9.53 0.03 -5.75
C ILE A 86 9.28 -0.28 -7.23
N TYR A 87 8.51 0.56 -7.92
CA TYR A 87 8.20 0.38 -9.34
C TYR A 87 9.47 0.48 -10.20
N THR A 88 10.23 1.56 -10.07
CA THR A 88 11.46 1.78 -10.84
C THR A 88 12.51 0.72 -10.53
N GLY A 89 12.73 0.38 -9.26
CA GLY A 89 13.68 -0.66 -8.86
C GLY A 89 13.25 -2.10 -9.18
N TYR A 90 12.02 -2.32 -9.64
CA TYR A 90 11.57 -3.62 -10.14
C TYR A 90 11.86 -3.78 -11.64
N PHE A 91 11.79 -2.69 -12.40
CA PHE A 91 12.03 -2.69 -13.85
C PHE A 91 13.50 -2.44 -14.23
N LEU A 92 14.32 -1.99 -13.28
CA LEU A 92 15.76 -1.73 -13.43
C LEU A 92 16.58 -2.92 -12.93
#